data_AF-A0A6P1J6T7-F1
#
_entry.id   AF-A0A6P1J6T7-F1
#
_cell.length_a   1.000
_cell.length_b   1.000
_cell.length_c   1.000
_cell.angle_alpha   90.00
_cell.angle_beta   90.00
_cell.angle_gamma   90.00
#
_symmetry.space_group_name_H-M   'P 1'
#
loop_
_entity.id
_entity.type
_entity.pdbx_description
1 polymer ?
#
loop_
_entity_poly.entity_id
_entity_poly.type
_entity_poly.pdbx_seq_one_letter_code
_entity_poly.pdbx_strand_id
1 'polypeptide(L)'
;MSQRPSTPAGPTRRTIAASAAWSIPVVSAAVAAPLAAASPATCRSTTMFSPSKAASTPTVLTAVSPTGVASTVRITSVLAPGTTTETEGRSFDLTRDGTVWAAVGGPRSAEEVLFAEFEPGPLLLNQRRAGAITETPPPGSDAQTLTFEFLDSAGRSFDPLDVRLEIQNITSYVLPGYPWVLSRWTTVGFSVAPASISSRGGDAGAGSGVMDDPFRRATSSAPPPQRDHLVDTFTFGVFPSGSTLTYGQHEGHQGWHASALSALSFVSQNC
;
A
#
# COMPACT_ATOMS: atom_id res chain seq x y z
N MET A 1 -41.14 66.40 -102.31
CA MET A 1 -40.66 67.21 -101.16
C MET A 1 -40.07 66.23 -100.15
N SER A 2 -38.75 66.02 -100.08
CA SER A 2 -37.72 66.90 -99.47
C SER A 2 -37.91 66.98 -97.94
N GLN A 3 -36.98 66.73 -97.02
CA GLN A 3 -35.53 66.48 -96.98
C GLN A 3 -35.20 66.02 -95.53
N ARG A 4 -34.22 65.12 -95.34
CA ARG A 4 -33.37 65.02 -94.10
C ARG A 4 -32.26 66.08 -94.21
N PRO A 5 -31.54 66.55 -93.16
CA PRO A 5 -30.64 65.75 -92.26
C PRO A 5 -30.57 66.34 -90.80
N SER A 6 -29.81 65.87 -89.78
CA SER A 6 -28.39 65.48 -89.69
C SER A 6 -28.04 64.80 -88.33
N THR A 7 -27.06 63.89 -88.37
CA THR A 7 -26.21 63.34 -87.26
C THR A 7 -25.04 64.30 -86.91
N PRO A 8 -24.29 64.22 -85.76
CA PRO A 8 -23.39 63.11 -85.28
C PRO A 8 -23.37 62.94 -83.72
N ALA A 9 -22.67 62.06 -82.99
CA ALA A 9 -21.30 61.49 -83.06
C ALA A 9 -21.15 60.20 -82.18
N GLY A 10 -20.14 59.34 -82.44
CA GLY A 10 -19.72 58.18 -81.60
C GLY A 10 -18.70 58.55 -80.48
N PRO A 11 -17.83 57.66 -79.92
CA PRO A 11 -17.71 56.19 -80.01
C PRO A 11 -17.56 55.41 -78.65
N THR A 12 -17.82 54.09 -78.72
CA THR A 12 -17.27 52.89 -78.00
C THR A 12 -16.86 52.86 -76.50
N ARG A 13 -17.30 51.79 -75.80
CA ARG A 13 -16.43 50.71 -75.26
C ARG A 13 -17.22 49.46 -74.84
N ARG A 14 -16.82 48.29 -75.37
CA ARG A 14 -17.22 46.94 -74.94
C ARG A 14 -16.56 46.60 -73.59
N THR A 15 -17.22 45.84 -72.73
CA THR A 15 -16.60 44.67 -72.05
C THR A 15 -17.69 43.67 -71.66
N ILE A 16 -17.49 42.40 -72.04
CA ILE A 16 -18.25 41.22 -71.63
C ILE A 16 -17.61 40.70 -70.35
N ALA A 17 -18.41 40.33 -69.35
CA ALA A 17 -18.01 39.31 -68.38
C ALA A 17 -19.26 38.53 -67.96
N ALA A 18 -19.36 37.32 -68.50
CA ALA A 18 -20.24 36.28 -68.01
C ALA A 18 -19.67 35.73 -66.69
N SER A 19 -20.54 35.41 -65.74
CA SER A 19 -20.27 34.30 -64.83
C SER A 19 -21.58 33.75 -64.28
N ALA A 20 -21.68 32.44 -64.42
CA ALA A 20 -22.82 31.61 -64.09
C ALA A 20 -22.97 31.45 -62.57
N ALA A 21 -24.21 31.46 -62.10
CA ALA A 21 -24.54 31.02 -60.75
C ALA A 21 -24.42 29.49 -60.70
N TRP A 22 -23.33 29.00 -60.14
CA TRP A 22 -23.20 27.59 -59.74
C TRP A 22 -23.44 27.50 -58.24
N SER A 23 -24.47 26.72 -57.89
CA SER A 23 -24.88 26.33 -56.54
C SER A 23 -23.73 25.74 -55.73
N ILE A 24 -23.53 26.25 -54.52
CA ILE A 24 -22.57 25.71 -53.54
C ILE A 24 -23.21 24.47 -52.90
N PRO A 25 -22.59 23.27 -52.99
CA PRO A 25 -23.01 22.14 -52.17
C PRO A 25 -22.61 22.41 -50.71
N VAL A 26 -23.60 22.47 -49.82
CA VAL A 26 -23.39 22.51 -48.37
C VAL A 26 -22.92 21.13 -47.94
N VAL A 27 -21.62 20.96 -47.72
CA VAL A 27 -21.07 19.78 -47.06
C VAL A 27 -21.36 19.91 -45.57
N SER A 28 -22.37 19.18 -45.07
CA SER A 28 -22.52 18.98 -43.63
C SER A 28 -21.41 18.05 -43.16
N ALA A 29 -20.38 18.61 -42.53
CA ALA A 29 -19.44 17.82 -41.75
C ALA A 29 -20.18 17.29 -40.51
N ALA A 30 -20.63 16.04 -40.58
CA ALA A 30 -21.00 15.30 -39.38
C ALA A 30 -19.71 15.09 -38.58
N VAL A 31 -19.47 15.95 -37.59
CA VAL A 31 -18.43 15.70 -36.59
C VAL A 31 -18.91 14.51 -35.78
N ALA A 32 -18.41 13.32 -36.13
CA ALA A 32 -18.47 12.18 -35.23
C ALA A 32 -17.60 12.54 -34.03
N ALA A 33 -18.22 13.06 -32.98
CA ALA A 33 -17.58 13.14 -31.67
C ALA A 33 -17.23 11.70 -31.27
N PRO A 34 -15.95 11.37 -30.99
CA PRO A 34 -15.63 10.09 -30.41
C PRO A 34 -16.10 10.14 -28.95
N LEU A 35 -17.37 9.80 -28.71
CA LEU A 35 -17.82 9.41 -27.37
C LEU A 35 -17.41 7.95 -27.15
N ALA A 36 -16.10 7.72 -27.04
CA ALA A 36 -15.58 6.60 -26.30
C ALA A 36 -15.24 7.12 -24.90
N ALA A 37 -16.27 7.46 -24.13
CA ALA A 37 -16.17 7.37 -22.68
C ALA A 37 -16.11 5.88 -22.34
N ALA A 38 -14.97 5.25 -22.63
CA ALA A 38 -14.66 3.96 -22.05
C ALA A 38 -14.68 4.20 -20.53
N SER A 39 -15.64 3.60 -19.84
CA SER A 39 -15.61 3.60 -18.39
C SER A 39 -14.23 3.05 -17.99
N PRO A 40 -13.46 3.74 -17.14
CA PRO A 40 -12.18 3.21 -16.69
C PRO A 40 -12.45 1.82 -16.10
N ALA A 41 -11.91 0.80 -16.74
CA ALA A 41 -12.07 -0.56 -16.27
C ALA A 41 -11.39 -0.65 -14.91
N THR A 42 -12.11 -1.06 -13.87
CA THR A 42 -11.52 -1.31 -12.56
C THR A 42 -10.88 -2.69 -12.57
N CYS A 43 -9.62 -2.79 -12.15
CA CYS A 43 -8.95 -4.08 -12.00
C CYS A 43 -8.22 -4.15 -10.67
N ARG A 44 -8.08 -5.38 -10.17
CA ARG A 44 -7.31 -5.66 -8.97
C ARG A 44 -5.83 -5.70 -9.32
N SER A 45 -5.09 -4.71 -8.85
CA SER A 45 -3.64 -4.67 -8.86
C SER A 45 -3.09 -5.40 -7.65
N THR A 46 -1.99 -6.12 -7.83
CA THR A 46 -1.31 -6.86 -6.74
C THR A 46 0.15 -6.44 -6.69
N THR A 47 0.66 -6.22 -5.48
CA THR A 47 2.11 -6.08 -5.26
C THR A 47 2.70 -7.42 -4.86
N MET A 48 3.91 -7.71 -5.32
CA MET A 48 4.74 -8.77 -4.76
C MET A 48 5.88 -8.13 -3.96
N PHE A 49 6.13 -8.65 -2.76
CA PHE A 49 7.34 -8.31 -2.04
C PHE A 49 8.48 -9.20 -2.54
N SER A 50 9.49 -8.58 -3.16
CA SER A 50 10.65 -9.30 -3.69
C SER A 50 11.72 -9.48 -2.61
N PRO A 51 12.34 -10.67 -2.48
CA PRO A 51 13.37 -10.93 -1.48
C PRO A 51 14.49 -9.90 -1.51
N SER A 52 14.89 -9.43 -0.32
CA SER A 52 15.96 -8.44 -0.12
C SER A 52 16.54 -8.59 1.27
N LYS A 53 17.86 -8.55 1.38
CA LYS A 53 18.56 -8.46 2.67
C LYS A 53 18.75 -7.01 3.14
N ALA A 54 18.56 -6.06 2.23
CA ALA A 54 18.67 -4.65 2.56
C ALA A 54 17.32 -4.14 3.06
N ALA A 55 17.31 -3.58 4.26
CA ALA A 55 16.20 -2.80 4.78
C ALA A 55 16.00 -1.55 3.90
N SER A 56 14.75 -1.16 3.68
CA SER A 56 14.43 0.05 2.91
C SER A 56 13.33 0.87 3.58
N THR A 57 13.61 2.16 3.79
CA THR A 57 12.60 3.17 4.17
C THR A 57 12.84 4.44 3.32
N PRO A 58 11.90 4.83 2.44
CA PRO A 58 10.67 4.11 2.12
C PRO A 58 10.94 2.75 1.47
N THR A 59 10.14 1.75 1.83
CA THR A 59 9.98 0.53 1.04
C THR A 59 9.10 0.87 -0.16
N VAL A 60 9.60 0.63 -1.37
CA VAL A 60 8.87 0.91 -2.61
C VAL A 60 8.47 -0.41 -3.26
N LEU A 61 7.17 -0.60 -3.48
CA LEU A 61 6.59 -1.77 -4.13
C LEU A 61 5.95 -1.36 -5.45
N THR A 62 6.03 -2.23 -6.43
CA THR A 62 5.30 -2.08 -7.69
C THR A 62 4.08 -2.99 -7.69
N ALA A 63 2.90 -2.42 -7.83
CA ALA A 63 1.64 -3.13 -8.05
C ALA A 63 1.37 -3.18 -9.55
N VAL A 64 1.08 -4.36 -10.10
CA VAL A 64 0.80 -4.50 -11.54
C VAL A 64 -0.64 -4.97 -11.73
N SER A 65 -1.39 -4.27 -12.56
CA SER A 65 -2.76 -4.67 -12.95
C SER A 65 -2.70 -5.81 -13.99
N PRO A 66 -3.82 -6.53 -14.23
CA PRO A 66 -3.90 -7.53 -15.30
C PRO A 66 -3.65 -6.97 -16.71
N THR A 67 -3.83 -5.66 -16.93
CA THR A 67 -3.54 -4.98 -18.21
C THR A 67 -2.09 -4.51 -18.32
N GLY A 68 -1.27 -4.72 -17.28
CA GLY A 68 0.14 -4.34 -17.24
C GLY A 68 0.39 -2.91 -16.75
N VAL A 69 -0.63 -2.19 -16.29
CA VAL A 69 -0.46 -0.86 -15.69
C VAL A 69 0.20 -1.00 -14.33
N ALA A 70 1.32 -0.30 -14.14
CA ALA A 70 2.06 -0.30 -12.89
C ALA A 70 1.65 0.89 -12.01
N SER A 71 1.33 0.61 -10.75
CA SER A 71 1.18 1.59 -9.67
C SER A 71 2.30 1.39 -8.65
N THR A 72 2.65 2.44 -7.90
CA THR A 72 3.67 2.37 -6.86
C THR A 72 3.02 2.46 -5.49
N VAL A 73 3.44 1.61 -4.56
CA VAL A 73 3.12 1.73 -3.13
C VAL A 73 4.40 2.07 -2.39
N ARG A 74 4.43 3.20 -1.70
CA ARG A 74 5.54 3.59 -0.82
C ARG A 74 5.14 3.40 0.62
N ILE A 75 5.99 2.73 1.38
CA ILE A 75 5.79 2.44 2.80
C ILE A 75 6.92 3.12 3.56
N THR A 76 6.62 4.17 4.31
CA THR A 76 7.57 4.80 5.24
C THR A 76 7.34 4.25 6.64
N SER A 77 8.42 4.02 7.38
CA SER A 77 8.36 3.50 8.75
C SER A 77 8.91 4.49 9.74
N VAL A 78 8.25 4.62 10.89
CA VAL A 78 8.69 5.42 12.05
C VAL A 78 8.57 4.58 13.31
N LEU A 79 9.67 4.46 14.04
CA LEU A 79 9.72 3.78 15.34
C LEU A 79 9.32 4.74 16.48
N ALA A 80 8.58 4.22 17.46
CA ALA A 80 8.29 4.95 18.69
C ALA A 80 9.59 5.17 19.51
N PRO A 81 9.69 6.25 20.30
CA PRO A 81 10.84 6.49 21.16
C PRO A 81 11.15 5.32 22.10
N GLY A 82 12.42 4.91 22.14
CA GLY A 82 12.86 3.78 22.96
C GLY A 82 12.51 2.41 22.37
N THR A 83 12.26 2.34 21.06
CA THR A 83 12.16 1.08 20.30
C THR A 83 13.50 0.80 19.61
N THR A 84 13.92 -0.46 19.59
CA THR A 84 15.05 -0.93 18.79
C THR A 84 14.61 -2.03 17.85
N THR A 85 15.28 -2.09 16.70
CA THR A 85 15.20 -3.19 15.73
C THR A 85 16.55 -3.87 15.55
N GLU A 86 17.55 -3.40 16.30
CA GLU A 86 18.95 -3.76 16.11
C GLU A 86 19.52 -4.41 17.37
N THR A 87 20.30 -5.45 17.14
CA THR A 87 21.22 -6.07 18.09
C THR A 87 22.55 -6.29 17.38
N GLU A 88 23.67 -6.04 18.06
CA GLU A 88 25.03 -6.25 17.53
C GLU A 88 25.30 -5.60 16.15
N GLY A 89 24.76 -4.41 15.88
CA GLY A 89 24.98 -3.73 14.60
C GLY A 89 24.12 -4.26 13.45
N ARG A 90 23.14 -5.13 13.72
CA ARG A 90 22.31 -5.78 12.69
C ARG A 90 20.83 -5.65 12.99
N SER A 91 20.07 -5.26 11.97
CA SER A 91 18.62 -5.17 12.00
C SER A 91 18.03 -6.01 10.86
N PHE A 92 16.90 -6.66 11.14
CA PHE A 92 16.09 -7.38 10.15
C PHE A 92 14.74 -6.69 9.92
N ASP A 93 14.52 -5.55 10.56
CA ASP A 93 13.33 -4.76 10.32
C ASP A 93 13.34 -4.19 8.90
N LEU A 94 12.20 -4.28 8.22
CA LEU A 94 12.00 -3.90 6.82
C LEU A 94 12.89 -4.64 5.81
N THR A 95 13.54 -5.75 6.20
CA THR A 95 14.15 -6.69 5.26
C THR A 95 13.08 -7.67 4.73
N ARG A 96 13.48 -8.55 3.81
CA ARG A 96 12.63 -9.54 3.15
C ARG A 96 13.38 -10.87 2.96
N ASP A 97 14.33 -11.16 3.85
CA ASP A 97 15.17 -12.36 3.79
C ASP A 97 14.73 -13.46 4.76
N GLY A 98 13.70 -13.18 5.56
CA GLY A 98 13.04 -14.11 6.45
C GLY A 98 13.71 -14.34 7.81
N THR A 99 14.85 -13.69 8.05
CA THR A 99 15.57 -13.81 9.33
C THR A 99 15.07 -12.75 10.30
N VAL A 100 14.93 -13.09 11.58
CA VAL A 100 14.54 -12.16 12.64
C VAL A 100 15.40 -12.35 13.88
N TRP A 101 15.48 -11.31 14.71
CA TRP A 101 15.89 -11.43 16.09
C TRP A 101 14.76 -12.01 16.94
N ALA A 102 15.12 -12.93 17.82
CA ALA A 102 14.28 -13.36 18.93
C ALA A 102 15.11 -13.55 20.21
N ALA A 103 14.40 -13.75 21.31
CA ALA A 103 14.99 -14.01 22.61
C ALA A 103 14.88 -15.49 22.99
N VAL A 104 15.91 -16.04 23.62
CA VAL A 104 15.91 -17.37 24.24
C VAL A 104 16.44 -17.32 25.67
N GLY A 105 16.28 -18.40 26.43
CA GLY A 105 16.84 -18.54 27.77
C GLY A 105 15.89 -18.09 28.89
N GLY A 106 16.34 -17.21 29.77
CA GLY A 106 15.53 -16.66 30.88
C GLY A 106 15.99 -15.28 31.33
N PRO A 107 15.40 -14.60 32.33
CA PRO A 107 15.54 -13.15 32.47
C PRO A 107 16.97 -12.74 32.84
N ARG A 108 17.73 -13.65 33.47
CA ARG A 108 19.13 -13.46 33.87
C ARG A 108 20.15 -14.08 32.91
N SER A 109 19.68 -14.81 31.91
CA SER A 109 20.50 -15.53 30.93
C SER A 109 19.84 -15.43 29.56
N ALA A 110 19.28 -14.26 29.28
CA ALA A 110 18.56 -13.99 28.06
C ALA A 110 19.58 -13.74 26.97
N GLU A 111 19.39 -14.41 25.84
CA GLU A 111 20.25 -14.26 24.69
C GLU A 111 19.40 -13.87 23.48
N GLU A 112 19.94 -12.94 22.69
CA GLU A 112 19.37 -12.57 21.41
C GLU A 112 19.99 -13.46 20.34
N VAL A 113 19.14 -14.16 19.61
CA VAL A 113 19.55 -15.12 18.60
C VAL A 113 18.79 -14.90 17.31
N LEU A 114 19.37 -15.40 16.22
CA LEU A 114 18.80 -15.33 14.90
C LEU A 114 17.91 -16.54 14.63
N PHE A 115 16.70 -16.30 14.13
CA PHE A 115 15.82 -17.33 13.60
C PHE A 115 15.47 -17.05 12.15
N ALA A 116 15.57 -18.07 11.29
CA ALA A 116 14.93 -18.05 9.98
C ALA A 116 13.44 -18.40 10.17
N GLU A 117 12.64 -17.40 10.55
CA GLU A 117 11.24 -17.60 10.93
C GLU A 117 10.29 -17.52 9.74
N PHE A 118 10.63 -16.76 8.69
CA PHE A 118 9.79 -16.58 7.52
C PHE A 118 10.51 -17.05 6.24
N GLU A 119 9.74 -17.45 5.24
CA GLU A 119 10.27 -17.58 3.88
C GLU A 119 10.71 -16.22 3.34
N PRO A 120 11.72 -16.14 2.44
CA PRO A 120 12.10 -14.89 1.80
C PRO A 120 10.95 -14.30 0.97
N GLY A 121 10.78 -12.98 1.03
CA GLY A 121 9.74 -12.27 0.29
C GLY A 121 8.98 -11.25 1.14
N PRO A 122 8.23 -11.65 2.18
CA PRO A 122 7.46 -10.76 3.04
C PRO A 122 8.29 -9.63 3.67
N LEU A 123 7.70 -8.44 3.83
CA LEU A 123 8.34 -7.33 4.53
C LEU A 123 8.29 -7.57 6.04
N LEU A 124 9.45 -7.79 6.64
CA LEU A 124 9.56 -8.12 8.06
C LEU A 124 9.36 -6.88 8.95
N LEU A 125 8.65 -7.08 10.06
CA LEU A 125 8.55 -6.15 11.18
C LEU A 125 9.15 -6.86 12.40
N ASN A 126 10.32 -6.39 12.83
CA ASN A 126 11.07 -7.04 13.90
C ASN A 126 11.65 -6.01 14.86
N GLN A 127 11.03 -5.91 16.04
CA GLN A 127 11.34 -4.85 17.00
C GLN A 127 11.09 -5.30 18.44
N ARG A 128 11.63 -4.52 19.37
CA ARG A 128 11.34 -4.59 20.81
C ARG A 128 11.64 -3.24 21.47
N ARG A 129 11.39 -3.13 22.77
CA ARG A 129 11.91 -2.00 23.57
C ARG A 129 13.43 -2.02 23.63
N ALA A 130 14.05 -0.85 23.49
CA ALA A 130 15.48 -0.65 23.61
C ALA A 130 15.98 -0.86 25.04
N GLY A 131 17.28 -1.20 25.16
CA GLY A 131 17.93 -1.53 26.42
C GLY A 131 18.52 -2.94 26.40
N ALA A 132 19.27 -3.28 27.44
CA ALA A 132 19.81 -4.63 27.61
C ALA A 132 18.66 -5.64 27.77
N ILE A 133 18.73 -6.76 27.05
CA ILE A 133 17.65 -7.76 27.06
C ILE A 133 17.46 -8.42 28.44
N THR A 134 18.49 -8.42 29.28
CA THR A 134 18.46 -8.94 30.65
C THR A 134 17.85 -7.96 31.66
N GLU A 135 17.59 -6.73 31.27
CA GLU A 135 17.06 -5.67 32.14
C GLU A 135 15.61 -5.38 31.80
N THR A 136 14.81 -5.03 32.80
CA THR A 136 13.45 -4.55 32.57
C THR A 136 13.51 -3.20 31.85
N PRO A 137 12.93 -3.07 30.64
CA PRO A 137 12.95 -1.81 29.91
C PRO A 137 12.11 -0.75 30.63
N PRO A 138 12.43 0.55 30.45
CA PRO A 138 11.57 1.63 30.93
C PRO A 138 10.16 1.54 30.32
N PRO A 139 9.11 1.95 31.07
CA PRO A 139 7.75 2.00 30.54
C PRO A 139 7.66 2.71 29.19
N GLY A 140 6.84 2.20 28.29
CA GLY A 140 6.64 2.79 26.97
C GLY A 140 6.16 1.80 25.93
N SER A 141 6.08 2.27 24.69
CA SER A 141 5.67 1.50 23.53
C SER A 141 6.88 1.06 22.71
N ASP A 142 6.84 -0.13 22.15
CA ASP A 142 7.77 -0.60 21.11
C ASP A 142 7.17 -0.46 19.71
N ALA A 143 6.17 0.42 19.56
CA ALA A 143 5.41 0.51 18.34
C ALA A 143 6.27 0.98 17.15
N GLN A 144 5.92 0.46 15.98
CA GLN A 144 6.38 0.91 14.68
C GLN A 144 5.16 1.29 13.86
N THR A 145 5.18 2.48 13.26
CA THR A 145 4.10 2.97 12.42
C THR A 145 4.55 2.99 10.97
N LEU A 146 3.82 2.26 10.12
CA LEU A 146 3.97 2.25 8.67
C LEU A 146 2.94 3.21 8.05
N THR A 147 3.37 4.08 7.15
CA THR A 147 2.48 4.94 6.36
C THR A 147 2.51 4.51 4.91
N PHE A 148 1.33 4.30 4.31
CA PHE A 148 1.18 3.80 2.94
C PHE A 148 0.78 4.93 2.00
N GLU A 149 1.60 5.21 0.99
CA GLU A 149 1.29 6.13 -0.10
C GLU A 149 1.08 5.33 -1.40
N PHE A 150 -0.04 5.57 -2.08
CA PHE A 150 -0.39 4.92 -3.35
C PHE A 150 -0.28 5.93 -4.49
N LEU A 151 0.52 5.60 -5.49
CA LEU A 151 0.83 6.47 -6.62
C LEU A 151 0.49 5.78 -7.94
N ASP A 152 -0.20 6.48 -8.84
CA ASP A 152 -0.49 5.99 -10.18
C ASP A 152 0.78 5.92 -11.06
N SER A 153 0.64 5.46 -12.30
CA SER A 153 1.74 5.37 -13.26
C SER A 153 2.36 6.72 -13.63
N ALA A 154 1.65 7.83 -13.38
CA ALA A 154 2.14 9.20 -13.57
C ALA A 154 2.73 9.80 -12.28
N GLY A 155 2.77 9.03 -11.17
CA GLY A 155 3.27 9.48 -9.88
C GLY A 155 2.29 10.33 -9.07
N ARG A 156 1.00 10.34 -9.42
CA ARG A 156 -0.04 11.08 -8.67
C ARG A 156 -0.67 10.19 -7.61
N SER A 157 -0.90 10.77 -6.43
CA SER A 157 -1.58 10.07 -5.33
C SER A 157 -3.02 9.71 -5.69
N PHE A 158 -3.48 8.53 -5.26
CA PHE A 158 -4.87 8.10 -5.38
C PHE A 158 -5.29 7.26 -4.18
N ASP A 159 -6.60 7.18 -3.93
CA ASP A 159 -7.15 6.35 -2.86
C ASP A 159 -7.59 4.99 -3.43
N PRO A 160 -6.91 3.89 -3.10
CA PRO A 160 -7.28 2.56 -3.57
C PRO A 160 -8.59 2.07 -2.93
N LEU A 161 -9.31 1.23 -3.70
CA LEU A 161 -10.53 0.55 -3.26
C LEU A 161 -10.27 -0.93 -2.99
N ASP A 162 -11.13 -1.57 -2.21
CA ASP A 162 -11.08 -3.01 -1.89
C ASP A 162 -9.66 -3.51 -1.53
N VAL A 163 -8.98 -2.76 -0.68
CA VAL A 163 -7.61 -3.04 -0.26
C VAL A 163 -7.61 -4.28 0.63
N ARG A 164 -6.67 -5.19 0.37
CA ARG A 164 -6.41 -6.35 1.21
C ARG A 164 -4.95 -6.33 1.63
N LEU A 165 -4.73 -6.38 2.93
CA LEU A 165 -3.43 -6.51 3.57
C LEU A 165 -3.36 -7.85 4.28
N GLU A 166 -2.33 -8.63 4.00
CA GLU A 166 -2.05 -9.89 4.70
C GLU A 166 -0.85 -9.74 5.61
N ILE A 167 -1.02 -10.13 6.87
CA ILE A 167 0.02 -10.07 7.89
C ILE A 167 0.24 -11.48 8.46
N GLN A 168 1.48 -11.89 8.47
CA GLN A 168 1.93 -13.17 9.02
C GLN A 168 2.34 -13.04 10.47
N ASN A 169 2.02 -14.06 11.26
CA ASN A 169 2.48 -14.28 12.64
C ASN A 169 2.12 -13.18 13.65
N ILE A 170 0.92 -12.57 13.55
CA ILE A 170 0.34 -11.84 14.69
C ILE A 170 0.07 -12.87 15.81
N THR A 171 0.96 -12.95 16.79
CA THR A 171 1.01 -14.05 17.76
C THR A 171 1.02 -13.54 19.20
N SER A 172 0.82 -14.46 20.15
CA SER A 172 0.95 -14.18 21.58
C SER A 172 1.65 -15.33 22.28
N TYR A 173 2.52 -15.01 23.21
CA TYR A 173 3.17 -15.97 24.06
C TYR A 173 3.62 -15.25 25.31
N VAL A 174 2.94 -15.49 26.44
CA VAL A 174 3.25 -14.85 27.71
C VAL A 174 3.76 -15.90 28.68
N LEU A 175 4.95 -15.65 29.24
CA LEU A 175 5.57 -16.48 30.25
C LEU A 175 5.56 -15.74 31.60
N PRO A 176 4.95 -16.31 32.66
CA PRO A 176 4.95 -15.70 33.99
C PRO A 176 6.36 -15.40 34.50
N GLY A 177 6.65 -14.13 34.82
CA GLY A 177 7.96 -13.69 35.32
C GLY A 177 8.97 -13.28 34.23
N TYR A 178 8.59 -13.31 32.95
CA TYR A 178 9.45 -12.95 31.81
C TYR A 178 8.78 -11.94 30.85
N PRO A 179 8.04 -10.91 31.32
CA PRO A 179 7.17 -10.13 30.45
C PRO A 179 7.92 -9.29 29.39
N TRP A 180 9.19 -8.95 29.62
CA TRP A 180 9.98 -8.12 28.68
C TRP A 180 11.01 -8.89 27.84
N VAL A 181 11.26 -10.16 28.16
CA VAL A 181 12.31 -10.96 27.49
C VAL A 181 11.69 -11.88 26.46
N LEU A 182 10.92 -12.85 26.94
CA LEU A 182 10.38 -13.94 26.12
C LEU A 182 8.90 -13.76 25.84
N SER A 183 8.22 -12.92 26.65
CA SER A 183 6.81 -12.68 26.44
C SER A 183 6.62 -11.68 25.32
N ARG A 184 5.73 -12.01 24.39
CA ARG A 184 5.30 -11.14 23.31
C ARG A 184 3.80 -11.27 23.16
N TRP A 185 3.12 -10.17 22.89
CA TRP A 185 1.72 -10.20 22.51
C TRP A 185 1.48 -9.12 21.48
N THR A 186 1.54 -9.51 20.22
CA THR A 186 1.58 -8.58 19.10
C THR A 186 0.21 -7.98 18.82
N THR A 187 0.20 -6.69 18.49
CA THR A 187 -0.99 -5.94 18.08
C THR A 187 -0.78 -5.28 16.72
N VAL A 188 -1.86 -5.17 15.94
CA VAL A 188 -1.91 -4.38 14.71
C VAL A 188 -3.14 -3.47 14.75
N GLY A 189 -2.93 -2.16 14.67
CA GLY A 189 -3.99 -1.16 14.57
C GLY A 189 -3.88 -0.37 13.27
N PHE A 190 -5.01 -0.02 12.67
CA PHE A 190 -5.07 0.80 11.47
C PHE A 190 -5.73 2.15 11.76
N SER A 191 -5.24 3.21 11.10
CA SER A 191 -5.90 4.53 11.09
C SER A 191 -7.29 4.53 10.45
N VAL A 192 -7.57 3.54 9.62
CA VAL A 192 -8.86 3.31 8.96
C VAL A 192 -9.41 1.98 9.44
N ALA A 193 -10.69 1.93 9.79
CA ALA A 193 -11.33 0.69 10.22
C ALA A 193 -11.35 -0.34 9.08
N PRO A 194 -10.83 -1.58 9.31
CA PRO A 194 -11.06 -2.68 8.41
C PRO A 194 -12.57 -2.96 8.29
N ALA A 195 -13.04 -3.21 7.07
CA ALA A 195 -14.40 -3.68 6.82
C ALA A 195 -14.59 -5.13 7.30
N SER A 196 -13.53 -5.93 7.23
CA SER A 196 -13.51 -7.29 7.77
C SER A 196 -12.08 -7.73 8.10
N ILE A 197 -11.97 -8.62 9.08
CA ILE A 197 -10.73 -9.30 9.45
C ILE A 197 -11.00 -10.81 9.37
N SER A 198 -10.14 -11.55 8.69
CA SER A 198 -10.21 -13.01 8.64
C SER A 198 -8.86 -13.60 9.01
N SER A 199 -8.85 -14.58 9.92
CA SER A 199 -7.64 -15.31 10.30
C SER A 199 -7.63 -16.69 9.65
N ARG A 200 -6.48 -17.08 9.11
CA ARG A 200 -6.20 -18.44 8.64
C ARG A 200 -5.20 -19.10 9.59
N GLY A 201 -5.69 -20.09 10.34
CA GLY A 201 -4.91 -20.82 11.33
C GLY A 201 -4.82 -20.11 12.69
N GLY A 202 -4.45 -20.89 13.70
CA GLY A 202 -4.24 -20.44 15.09
C GLY A 202 -5.49 -20.05 15.87
N ASP A 203 -5.26 -19.44 17.03
CA ASP A 203 -6.29 -19.01 17.98
C ASP A 203 -7.10 -17.82 17.46
N ALA A 204 -8.31 -17.66 18.00
CA ALA A 204 -9.19 -16.55 17.68
C ALA A 204 -8.51 -15.19 17.89
N GLY A 205 -8.73 -14.28 16.94
CA GLY A 205 -8.36 -12.88 17.10
C GLY A 205 -9.37 -12.12 17.96
N ALA A 206 -8.92 -11.01 18.53
CA ALA A 206 -9.72 -10.04 19.27
C ALA A 206 -9.35 -8.62 18.82
N GLY A 207 -10.29 -7.69 19.00
CA GLY A 207 -10.17 -6.29 18.60
C GLY A 207 -10.67 -6.03 17.18
N SER A 208 -11.14 -4.82 16.93
CA SER A 208 -11.69 -4.41 15.62
C SER A 208 -10.62 -3.98 14.61
N GLY A 209 -9.34 -3.95 15.01
CA GLY A 209 -8.22 -3.59 14.13
C GLY A 209 -8.03 -2.09 13.92
N VAL A 210 -8.67 -1.24 14.72
CA VAL A 210 -8.43 0.22 14.70
C VAL A 210 -7.36 0.58 15.73
N MET A 211 -6.78 1.77 15.64
CA MET A 211 -5.75 2.23 16.59
C MET A 211 -6.16 2.13 18.06
N ASP A 212 -7.43 2.43 18.38
CA ASP A 212 -7.95 2.41 19.75
C ASP A 212 -8.38 1.01 20.23
N ASP A 213 -8.57 0.07 19.31
CA ASP A 213 -8.87 -1.35 19.60
C ASP A 213 -8.12 -2.24 18.58
N PRO A 214 -6.79 -2.34 18.72
CA PRO A 214 -5.97 -3.01 17.74
C PRO A 214 -6.21 -4.52 17.78
N PHE A 215 -6.09 -5.12 16.60
CA PHE A 215 -6.24 -6.56 16.43
C PHE A 215 -5.05 -7.29 17.08
N ARG A 216 -5.35 -8.39 17.76
CA ARG A 216 -4.39 -9.25 18.46
C ARG A 216 -4.96 -10.65 18.65
N ARG A 217 -4.16 -11.60 19.15
CA ARG A 217 -4.70 -12.88 19.63
C ARG A 217 -5.52 -12.69 20.90
N ALA A 218 -6.62 -13.42 21.03
CA ALA A 218 -7.52 -13.33 22.20
C ALA A 218 -6.93 -13.96 23.47
N THR A 219 -6.03 -14.92 23.32
CA THR A 219 -5.36 -15.66 24.41
C THR A 219 -3.89 -15.26 24.47
N SER A 220 -3.24 -15.53 25.59
CA SER A 220 -1.82 -15.23 25.84
C SER A 220 -0.85 -16.34 25.39
N SER A 221 -1.36 -17.40 24.76
CA SER A 221 -0.63 -18.65 24.47
C SER A 221 -0.87 -19.14 23.04
N ALA A 222 -0.83 -18.23 22.08
CA ALA A 222 -0.97 -18.49 20.65
C ALA A 222 0.38 -18.27 19.91
N PRO A 223 1.40 -19.12 20.14
CA PRO A 223 2.64 -19.04 19.39
C PRO A 223 2.40 -19.38 17.91
N PRO A 224 3.28 -18.97 16.99
CA PRO A 224 3.16 -19.36 15.59
C PRO A 224 3.17 -20.90 15.47
N PRO A 225 2.33 -21.49 14.61
CA PRO A 225 2.33 -22.94 14.37
C PRO A 225 3.71 -23.40 13.88
N GLN A 226 4.17 -24.56 14.34
CA GLN A 226 5.35 -25.18 13.73
C GLN A 226 5.01 -25.56 12.29
N ARG A 227 5.61 -24.84 11.32
CA ARG A 227 5.60 -25.08 9.85
C ARG A 227 4.53 -24.35 9.02
N ASP A 228 3.54 -23.71 9.63
CA ASP A 228 2.58 -22.88 8.91
C ASP A 228 2.56 -21.47 9.50
N HIS A 229 2.72 -20.45 8.66
CA HIS A 229 2.49 -19.07 9.08
C HIS A 229 1.01 -18.86 9.34
N LEU A 230 0.70 -18.32 10.52
CA LEU A 230 -0.60 -17.76 10.78
C LEU A 230 -0.75 -16.52 9.88
N VAL A 231 -1.86 -16.40 9.15
CA VAL A 231 -2.09 -15.26 8.25
C VAL A 231 -3.41 -14.58 8.62
N ASP A 232 -3.36 -13.28 8.89
CA ASP A 232 -4.55 -12.44 9.03
C ASP A 232 -4.70 -11.54 7.82
N THR A 233 -5.90 -11.53 7.25
CA THR A 233 -6.26 -10.65 6.15
C THR A 233 -7.17 -9.54 6.63
N PHE A 234 -6.74 -8.31 6.44
CA PHE A 234 -7.50 -7.09 6.71
C PHE A 234 -8.02 -6.55 5.38
N THR A 235 -9.33 -6.40 5.27
CA THR A 235 -9.97 -5.87 4.06
C THR A 235 -10.57 -4.50 4.34
N PHE A 236 -10.36 -3.55 3.43
CA PHE A 236 -10.84 -2.18 3.52
C PHE A 236 -11.64 -1.83 2.28
N GLY A 237 -12.77 -1.14 2.42
CA GLY A 237 -13.51 -0.62 1.27
C GLY A 237 -12.73 0.49 0.55
N VAL A 238 -12.17 1.41 1.32
CA VAL A 238 -11.24 2.46 0.87
C VAL A 238 -10.08 2.50 1.86
N PHE A 239 -8.86 2.66 1.37
CA PHE A 239 -7.69 2.85 2.22
C PHE A 239 -6.90 4.06 1.71
N PRO A 240 -7.27 5.29 2.12
CA PRO A 240 -6.71 6.50 1.55
C PRO A 240 -5.19 6.55 1.57
N SER A 241 -4.59 7.14 0.55
CA SER A 241 -3.15 7.37 0.52
C SER A 241 -2.74 8.26 1.70
N GLY A 242 -1.75 7.83 2.47
CA GLY A 242 -1.37 8.39 3.77
C GLY A 242 -1.95 7.63 4.99
N SER A 243 -2.78 6.60 4.77
CA SER A 243 -3.26 5.74 5.86
C SER A 243 -2.09 5.00 6.53
N THR A 244 -2.22 4.76 7.83
CA THR A 244 -1.20 4.10 8.66
C THR A 244 -1.65 2.75 9.21
N LEU A 245 -0.65 1.90 9.43
CA LEU A 245 -0.67 0.70 10.27
C LEU A 245 0.30 0.93 11.43
N THR A 246 -0.11 0.67 12.67
CA THR A 246 0.77 0.61 13.82
C THR A 246 0.88 -0.81 14.33
N TYR A 247 2.11 -1.32 14.32
CA TYR A 247 2.52 -2.61 14.83
C TYR A 247 3.16 -2.43 16.19
N GLY A 248 2.83 -3.25 17.18
CA GLY A 248 3.37 -3.12 18.52
C GLY A 248 2.89 -4.21 19.47
N GLN A 249 2.72 -3.85 20.74
CA GLN A 249 2.51 -4.79 21.82
C GLN A 249 1.22 -4.56 22.64
N HIS A 250 0.69 -5.65 23.18
CA HIS A 250 -0.44 -5.68 24.11
C HIS A 250 0.06 -5.82 25.56
N GLU A 251 -0.56 -5.07 26.48
CA GLU A 251 -0.41 -5.22 27.94
C GLU A 251 1.01 -5.11 28.52
N GLY A 252 1.98 -4.55 27.80
CA GLY A 252 3.36 -4.42 28.31
C GLY A 252 4.26 -5.63 28.02
N HIS A 253 3.83 -6.59 27.20
CA HIS A 253 4.65 -7.72 26.76
C HIS A 253 5.61 -7.34 25.64
N GLN A 254 6.86 -7.07 26.01
CA GLN A 254 7.84 -6.30 25.22
C GLN A 254 9.06 -7.10 24.73
N GLY A 255 8.97 -8.43 24.72
CA GLY A 255 9.98 -9.28 24.10
C GLY A 255 10.13 -8.98 22.61
N TRP A 256 10.99 -9.71 21.91
CA TRP A 256 11.06 -9.57 20.45
C TRP A 256 9.73 -9.92 19.79
N HIS A 257 9.19 -8.97 19.04
CA HIS A 257 8.05 -9.14 18.19
C HIS A 257 8.53 -9.42 16.77
N ALA A 258 7.96 -10.44 16.13
CA ALA A 258 8.25 -10.80 14.75
C ALA A 258 6.94 -11.05 14.01
N SER A 259 6.72 -10.30 12.94
CA SER A 259 5.58 -10.45 12.03
C SER A 259 6.01 -9.98 10.64
N ALA A 260 5.21 -10.26 9.61
CA ALA A 260 5.57 -9.84 8.26
C ALA A 260 4.35 -9.43 7.44
N LEU A 261 4.47 -8.36 6.66
CA LEU A 261 3.50 -8.02 5.62
C LEU A 261 3.79 -8.91 4.41
N SER A 262 2.91 -9.85 4.12
CA SER A 262 3.13 -10.87 3.07
C SER A 262 2.47 -10.54 1.74
N ALA A 263 1.36 -9.81 1.76
CA ALA A 263 0.67 -9.42 0.55
C ALA A 263 -0.08 -8.09 0.71
N LEU A 264 -0.16 -7.35 -0.39
CA LEU A 264 -0.98 -6.16 -0.55
C LEU A 264 -1.64 -6.20 -1.94
N SER A 265 -2.95 -6.03 -1.99
CA SER A 265 -3.71 -5.92 -3.24
C SER A 265 -4.81 -4.89 -3.12
N PHE A 266 -5.19 -4.27 -4.23
CA PHE A 266 -6.23 -3.25 -4.26
C PHE A 266 -6.82 -3.11 -5.66
N VAL A 267 -7.99 -2.50 -5.74
CA VAL A 267 -8.60 -2.09 -7.01
C VAL A 267 -8.16 -0.66 -7.34
N SER A 268 -7.67 -0.48 -8.56
CA SER A 268 -7.38 0.84 -9.15
C SER A 268 -8.27 1.08 -10.37
N GLN A 269 -8.62 2.34 -10.61
CA GLN A 269 -9.37 2.77 -11.80
C GLN A 269 -8.51 2.79 -13.07
N ASN A 270 -7.19 2.72 -12.92
CA ASN A 270 -6.26 2.69 -14.05
C ASN A 270 -5.92 1.25 -14.39
N CYS A 271 -6.50 0.80 -15.50
CA CYS A 271 -6.14 -0.35 -16.30
C CYS A 271 -6.10 0.08 -17.77
#